data_AF-A0A183IHJ5-F1
#
_entry.id   AF-A0A183IHJ5-F1
#
_cell.length_a   1.000
_cell.length_b   1.000
_cell.length_c   1.000
_cell.angle_alpha   90.00
_cell.angle_beta   90.00
_cell.angle_gamma   90.00
#
_symmetry.space_group_name_H-M   'P 1'
#
loop_
_entity.id
_entity.type
_entity.pdbx_description
1 polymer ?
#
loop_
_entity_poly.entity_id
_entity_poly.type
_entity_poly.pdbx_seq_one_letter_code
_entity_poly.pdbx_strand_id
1 'polypeptide(L)'
;MQNSILECQSSKAYQDSLALCRNDMVKYMQRVYPLLVKIQMEAVASYGFSGDFQGVQAFLNEMAVLENEDQEIKKLNEDIRHLIIPPLPEFR
;
A
#
# COMPACT_ATOMS: atom_id res chain seq x y z
N MET A 1 4.70 -2.78 -8.58
CA MET A 1 4.01 -2.34 -7.35
C MET A 1 4.81 -1.26 -6.58
N GLN A 2 6.04 -1.54 -6.13
CA GLN A 2 6.83 -0.58 -5.33
C GLN A 2 7.07 0.78 -6.03
N ASN A 3 7.52 0.78 -7.29
CA ASN A 3 7.74 2.02 -8.05
C ASN A 3 6.45 2.86 -8.20
N SER A 4 5.32 2.21 -8.47
CA SER A 4 4.00 2.87 -8.57
C SER A 4 3.56 3.52 -7.25
N ILE A 5 3.91 2.91 -6.11
CA ILE A 5 3.65 3.50 -4.79
C ILE A 5 4.54 4.73 -4.56
N LEU A 6 5.83 4.65 -4.90
CA LEU A 6 6.76 5.79 -4.77
C LEU A 6 6.37 6.96 -5.67
N GLU A 7 5.90 6.68 -6.90
CA GLU A 7 5.37 7.67 -7.82
C GLU A 7 4.12 8.36 -7.26
N CYS A 8 3.20 7.59 -6.66
CA CYS A 8 2.04 8.14 -5.97
C CYS A 8 2.43 9.03 -4.80
N GLN A 9 3.37 8.60 -3.96
CA GLN A 9 3.85 9.39 -2.83
C GLN A 9 4.48 10.72 -3.27
N SER A 10 5.06 10.75 -4.46
CA SER A 10 5.62 11.96 -5.07
C SER A 10 4.56 12.88 -5.70
N SER A 11 3.32 12.39 -5.85
CA SER A 11 2.23 13.15 -6.49
C SER A 11 1.71 14.27 -5.59
N LYS A 12 1.27 15.36 -6.22
CA LYS A 12 0.68 16.51 -5.51
C LYS A 12 -0.58 16.13 -4.73
N ALA A 13 -1.41 15.25 -5.27
CA ALA A 13 -2.62 14.76 -4.60
C ALA A 13 -2.31 14.02 -3.30
N TYR A 14 -1.23 13.22 -3.28
CA TYR A 14 -0.78 12.52 -2.08
C TYR A 14 -0.24 13.51 -1.03
N GLN A 15 0.62 14.44 -1.45
CA GLN A 15 1.22 15.45 -0.57
C GLN A 15 0.16 16.36 0.06
N ASP A 16 -0.80 16.85 -0.74
CA ASP A 16 -1.90 17.69 -0.27
C ASP A 16 -2.80 16.90 0.70
N SER A 17 -3.06 15.61 0.44
CA SER A 17 -3.83 14.73 1.34
C SER A 17 -3.09 14.46 2.66
N LEU A 18 -1.77 14.23 2.60
CA LEU A 18 -0.93 14.01 3.78
C LEU A 18 -0.85 15.27 4.66
N ALA A 19 -0.72 16.45 4.07
CA ALA A 19 -0.66 17.73 4.79
C ALA A 19 -1.93 18.00 5.63
N LEU A 20 -3.08 17.52 5.17
CA LEU A 20 -4.36 17.61 5.88
C LEU A 20 -4.48 16.63 7.06
N CYS A 21 -3.64 15.60 7.11
CA CYS A 21 -3.75 14.55 8.13
C CYS A 21 -3.11 14.93 9.46
N ARG A 22 -2.09 15.81 9.56
CA ARG A 22 -1.45 16.25 10.84
C ARG A 22 -1.39 15.14 11.92
N ASN A 23 -0.84 13.96 11.60
CA ASN A 23 -0.75 12.76 12.47
C ASN A 23 -2.08 12.11 12.91
N ASP A 24 -3.21 12.55 12.39
CA ASP A 24 -4.53 11.93 12.57
C ASP A 24 -4.65 10.69 11.68
N MET A 25 -4.47 9.52 12.30
CA MET A 25 -4.57 8.22 11.63
C MET A 25 -5.94 8.02 10.96
N VAL A 26 -7.02 8.52 11.55
CA VAL A 26 -8.37 8.37 10.99
C VAL A 26 -8.48 9.16 9.70
N LYS A 27 -7.92 10.37 9.65
CA LYS A 27 -7.86 11.16 8.41
C LYS A 27 -6.96 10.53 7.36
N TYR A 28 -5.84 9.93 7.76
CA TYR A 28 -4.98 9.19 6.81
C TYR A 28 -5.74 8.03 6.18
N MET A 29 -6.43 7.22 6.99
CA MET A 29 -7.26 6.11 6.52
C MET A 29 -8.42 6.57 5.63
N GLN A 30 -8.96 7.75 5.86
CA GLN A 30 -10.07 8.28 5.05
C GLN A 30 -9.61 8.95 3.75
N ARG A 31 -8.39 9.48 3.69
CA ARG A 31 -7.96 10.36 2.58
C ARG A 31 -6.79 9.83 1.77
N VAL A 32 -5.81 9.21 2.43
CA VAL A 32 -4.58 8.74 1.80
C VAL A 32 -4.67 7.26 1.45
N TYR A 33 -5.19 6.45 2.38
CA TYR A 33 -5.31 5.01 2.17
C TYR A 33 -6.13 4.63 0.92
N PRO A 34 -7.27 5.27 0.60
CA PRO A 34 -8.02 4.94 -0.61
C PRO A 34 -7.23 5.20 -1.91
N LEU A 35 -6.33 6.20 -1.91
CA LEU A 35 -5.46 6.48 -3.05
C LEU A 35 -4.46 5.34 -3.26
N LEU A 36 -3.83 4.88 -2.17
CA LEU A 36 -2.87 3.77 -2.20
C LEU A 36 -3.54 2.46 -2.62
N VAL A 37 -4.73 2.15 -2.10
CA VAL A 37 -5.49 0.96 -2.48
C VAL A 37 -5.84 0.97 -3.96
N LYS A 38 -6.21 2.12 -4.53
CA LYS A 38 -6.49 2.24 -5.97
C LYS A 38 -5.26 1.88 -6.82
N ILE A 39 -4.08 2.34 -6.43
CA ILE A 39 -2.84 2.00 -7.12
C ILE A 39 -2.47 0.53 -6.94
N GLN A 40 -2.74 -0.05 -5.77
CA GLN A 40 -2.58 -1.50 -5.59
C GLN A 40 -3.48 -2.28 -6.54
N MET A 41 -4.75 -1.89 -6.69
CA MET A 41 -5.69 -2.52 -7.64
C MET A 41 -5.16 -2.43 -9.09
N GLU A 42 -4.69 -1.25 -9.51
CA GLU A 42 -4.10 -1.04 -10.83
C GLU A 42 -2.82 -1.87 -11.03
N ALA A 43 -1.98 -1.94 -9.99
CA ALA A 43 -0.73 -2.69 -10.03
C ALA A 43 -0.97 -4.20 -10.12
N VAL A 44 -1.83 -4.79 -9.28
CA VAL A 44 -2.09 -6.23 -9.31
C VAL A 44 -2.80 -6.66 -10.60
N ALA A 45 -3.61 -5.77 -11.20
CA ALA A 45 -4.24 -6.05 -12.49
C ALA A 45 -3.22 -6.31 -13.61
N SER A 46 -2.07 -5.64 -13.58
CA SER A 46 -0.98 -5.89 -14.55
C SER A 46 -0.35 -7.28 -14.43
N TYR A 47 -0.57 -7.98 -13.31
CA TYR A 47 -0.07 -9.33 -13.05
C TYR A 47 -1.16 -10.41 -13.18
N GLY A 48 -2.33 -10.07 -13.76
CA GLY A 48 -3.40 -11.03 -14.06
C GLY A 48 -4.48 -11.18 -12.97
N PHE A 49 -4.40 -10.39 -11.89
CA PHE A 49 -5.48 -10.30 -10.91
C PHE A 49 -6.61 -9.37 -11.39
N SER A 50 -7.77 -9.39 -10.74
CA SER A 50 -8.81 -8.39 -11.01
C SER A 50 -8.38 -7.01 -10.50
N GLY A 51 -8.73 -5.96 -11.24
CA GLY A 51 -8.44 -4.55 -10.87
C GLY A 51 -9.38 -3.97 -9.82
N ASP A 52 -9.80 -4.81 -8.87
CA ASP A 52 -10.74 -4.47 -7.81
C ASP A 52 -10.24 -4.98 -6.45
N PHE A 53 -11.04 -4.78 -5.40
CA PHE A 53 -10.66 -5.19 -4.05
C PHE A 53 -10.49 -6.71 -3.93
N GLN A 54 -11.26 -7.49 -4.68
CA GLN A 54 -11.15 -8.95 -4.67
C GLN A 54 -9.83 -9.41 -5.27
N GLY A 55 -9.34 -8.74 -6.31
CA GLY A 55 -8.05 -9.05 -6.92
C GLY A 55 -6.87 -8.70 -6.03
N VAL A 56 -6.95 -7.58 -5.30
CA VAL A 56 -5.98 -7.25 -4.25
C VAL A 56 -6.00 -8.30 -3.14
N GLN A 57 -7.18 -8.74 -2.71
CA GLN A 57 -7.30 -9.78 -1.68
C GLN A 57 -6.74 -11.14 -2.15
N ALA A 58 -7.00 -11.53 -3.40
CA ALA A 58 -6.45 -12.73 -4.00
C ALA A 58 -4.91 -12.67 -4.08
N PHE A 59 -4.37 -11.55 -4.55
CA PHE A 59 -2.93 -11.29 -4.57
C PHE A 59 -2.30 -11.42 -3.19
N LEU A 60 -2.92 -10.85 -2.14
CA LEU A 60 -2.41 -10.93 -0.77
C LEU A 60 -2.42 -12.36 -0.23
N ASN A 61 -3.44 -13.16 -0.57
CA ASN A 61 -3.50 -14.56 -0.17
C ASN A 61 -2.38 -15.39 -0.83
N GLU A 62 -2.13 -15.19 -2.13
CA GLU A 62 -1.04 -15.86 -2.84
C GLU A 62 0.33 -15.41 -2.32
N MET A 63 0.51 -14.12 -2.06
CA MET A 63 1.71 -13.60 -1.41
C MET A 63 1.94 -14.27 -0.06
N ALA A 64 0.90 -14.43 0.79
CA ALA A 64 1.06 -15.07 2.09
C ALA A 64 1.55 -16.53 1.99
N VAL A 65 1.20 -17.26 0.93
CA VAL A 65 1.76 -18.60 0.67
C VAL A 65 3.25 -18.48 0.35
N LEU A 66 3.61 -17.60 -0.59
CA LEU A 66 4.99 -17.40 -1.02
C LEU A 66 5.91 -16.87 0.09
N GLU A 67 5.41 -16.04 1.00
CA GLU A 67 6.15 -15.56 2.18
C GLU A 67 6.56 -16.68 3.15
N ASN A 68 5.75 -17.75 3.23
CA ASN A 68 6.07 -18.90 4.08
C ASN A 68 7.15 -19.79 3.45
N GLU A 69 7.26 -19.76 2.12
CA GLU A 69 8.21 -20.56 1.35
C GLU A 69 9.55 -19.82 1.15
N ASP A 70 9.52 -18.48 1.07
CA ASP A 70 10.70 -17.65 0.78
C ASP A 70 10.77 -16.40 1.69
N GLN A 71 11.83 -16.33 2.49
CA GLN A 71 12.08 -15.20 3.40
C GLN A 71 12.46 -13.91 2.67
N GLU A 72 13.01 -13.97 1.46
CA GLU A 72 13.29 -12.79 0.64
C GLU A 72 11.99 -12.14 0.15
N ILE A 73 11.03 -12.95 -0.29
CA ILE A 73 9.69 -12.48 -0.66
C ILE A 73 8.99 -11.82 0.53
N LYS A 74 9.09 -12.44 1.71
CA LYS A 74 8.56 -11.87 2.96
C LYS A 74 9.15 -10.49 3.25
N LYS A 75 10.48 -10.36 3.19
CA LYS A 75 11.15 -9.08 3.41
C LYS A 75 10.70 -8.03 2.39
N LEU A 76 10.59 -8.40 1.12
CA LEU A 76 10.14 -7.49 0.06
C LEU A 76 8.70 -7.02 0.29
N ASN A 77 7.80 -7.91 0.70
CA ASN A 77 6.42 -7.54 0.97
C ASN A 77 6.27 -6.72 2.26
N GLU A 78 7.12 -6.96 3.28
CA GLU A 78 7.24 -6.08 4.44
C GLU A 78 7.67 -4.68 4.02
N ASP A 79 8.71 -4.51 3.21
CA ASP A 79 9.16 -3.21 2.71
C ASP A 79 8.03 -2.46 1.99
N ILE A 80 7.25 -3.16 1.17
CA ILE A 80 6.10 -2.56 0.48
C ILE A 80 4.99 -2.17 1.47
N ARG A 81 4.68 -3.00 2.46
CA ARG A 81 3.70 -2.68 3.51
C ARG A 81 4.08 -1.42 4.29
N HIS A 82 5.36 -1.21 4.59
CA HIS A 82 5.85 0.01 5.24
C HIS A 82 5.64 1.28 4.39
N LEU A 83 5.53 1.17 3.07
CA LEU A 83 5.21 2.32 2.19
C LEU A 83 3.72 2.67 2.19
N ILE A 84 2.86 1.72 2.58
CA ILE A 84 1.40 1.87 2.49
C ILE A 84 0.80 2.18 3.87
N ILE A 85 1.36 1.59 4.92
CA ILE A 85 0.95 1.80 6.30
C ILE A 85 1.59 3.12 6.78
N PRO A 86 0.82 4.06 7.33
CA PRO A 86 1.39 5.30 7.85
C PRO A 86 2.40 4.98 8.97
N PRO A 87 3.50 5.76 9.11
CA PRO A 87 4.40 5.60 10.24
C PRO A 87 3.58 5.70 11.53
N LEU A 88 3.66 4.67 12.37
CA LEU A 88 3.05 4.70 13.69
C LEU A 88 3.57 5.96 14.41
N PRO A 89 2.72 6.79 15.03
CA PRO A 89 3.17 7.88 15.86
C PRO A 89 4.06 7.26 16.94
N GLU A 90 5.28 7.78 17.06
CA GLU A 90 6.10 7.53 18.23
C GLU A 90 5.29 8.01 19.44
N PHE A 91 4.70 7.08 20.19
CA PHE A 91 4.18 7.38 21.51
C PHE A 91 5.38 7.72 22.40
N ARG A 92 5.70 9.01 22.51
CA ARG A 92 6.60 9.55 23.54
C ARG A 92 5.83 9.82 24.83
#